data_AF-A0A355WG90-F1
#
_entry.id   AF-A0A355WG90-F1
#
_cell.length_a   1.000
_cell.length_b   1.000
_cell.length_c   1.000
_cell.angle_alpha   90.00
_cell.angle_beta   90.00
_cell.angle_gamma   90.00
#
_symmetry.space_group_name_H-M   'P 1'
#
loop_
_entity.id
_entity.type
_entity.pdbx_description
1 polymer ?
#
loop_
_entity_poly.entity_id
_entity_poly.type
_entity_poly.pdbx_seq_one_letter_code
_entity_poly.pdbx_strand_id
1 'polypeptide(L)'
;IQSWVPEFDSWAIADHVCGAGEKRVVTDFARLDQVELWTTSDHMWTRRAALVITLPFTKSRNAKPDELHARERILGWAAGYVDDPAWFIQKAVAWWLRDLSKRDPERVRAFLAEYGDRMKPFARKEAGKYLSPVIAVTAD
;
A
#
# COMPACT_ATOMS: atom_id res chain seq x y z
N ILE A 1 -1.49 10.03 -17.28
CA ILE A 1 -0.45 9.83 -16.25
C ILE A 1 0.54 8.72 -16.59
N GLN A 2 0.12 7.60 -17.21
CA GLN A 2 1.01 6.45 -17.41
C GLN A 2 2.31 6.79 -18.16
N SER A 3 2.23 7.64 -19.19
CA SER A 3 3.39 8.13 -19.95
C SER A 3 4.39 8.94 -19.12
N TRP A 4 3.99 9.53 -17.99
CA TRP A 4 4.84 10.35 -17.13
C TRP A 4 5.48 9.54 -15.99
N VAL A 5 4.98 8.33 -15.71
CA VAL A 5 5.45 7.51 -14.59
C VAL A 5 6.96 7.17 -14.68
N PRO A 6 7.53 6.88 -15.87
CA PRO A 6 8.98 6.69 -16.01
C PRO A 6 9.80 7.97 -15.81
N GLU A 7 9.18 9.15 -15.85
CA GLU A 7 9.85 10.46 -15.80
C GLU A 7 9.83 11.08 -14.39
N PHE A 8 9.17 10.45 -13.41
CA PHE A 8 9.13 10.97 -12.04
C PHE A 8 10.53 11.00 -11.42
N ASP A 9 10.91 12.11 -10.82
CA ASP A 9 12.23 12.28 -10.19
C ASP A 9 12.16 12.59 -8.68
N SER A 10 10.95 12.77 -8.15
CA SER A 10 10.71 13.14 -6.77
C SER A 10 9.39 12.59 -6.25
N TRP A 11 9.33 12.40 -4.92
CA TRP A 11 8.12 11.95 -4.23
C TRP A 11 6.96 12.94 -4.43
N ALA A 12 7.26 14.25 -4.47
CA ALA A 12 6.24 15.29 -4.60
C ALA A 12 5.55 15.22 -5.97
N ILE A 13 6.32 15.06 -7.06
CA ILE A 13 5.77 14.92 -8.41
C ILE A 13 5.02 13.60 -8.54
N ALA A 14 5.65 12.48 -8.13
CA ALA A 14 5.04 11.16 -8.22
C ALA A 14 3.68 11.10 -7.50
N ASP A 15 3.64 11.57 -6.25
CA ASP A 15 2.44 11.50 -5.41
C ASP A 15 1.35 12.46 -5.95
N HIS A 16 1.72 13.68 -6.38
CA HIS A 16 0.76 14.63 -6.94
C HIS A 16 0.13 14.13 -8.24
N VAL A 17 0.94 13.57 -9.16
CA VAL A 17 0.45 13.03 -10.43
C VAL A 17 -0.42 11.79 -10.21
N CYS A 18 -0.10 10.94 -9.22
CA CYS A 18 -0.94 9.79 -8.87
C CYS A 18 -2.37 10.18 -8.51
N GLY A 19 -2.57 11.35 -7.88
CA GLY A 19 -3.89 11.88 -7.56
C GLY A 19 -4.82 12.00 -8.78
N ALA A 20 -4.29 12.26 -9.98
CA ALA A 20 -5.07 12.28 -11.22
C ALA A 20 -5.50 10.87 -11.69
N GLY A 21 -4.81 9.81 -11.27
CA GLY A 21 -5.09 8.42 -11.62
C GLY A 21 -6.01 7.69 -10.63
N GLU A 22 -6.05 8.12 -9.37
CA GLU A 22 -6.77 7.48 -8.26
C GLU A 22 -8.25 7.18 -8.58
N LYS A 23 -9.01 8.17 -9.08
CA LYS A 23 -10.43 7.95 -9.42
C LYS A 23 -10.64 6.92 -10.53
N ARG A 24 -9.68 6.81 -11.46
CA ARG A 24 -9.77 5.89 -12.59
C ARG A 24 -9.60 4.45 -12.12
N VAL A 25 -8.64 4.18 -11.23
CA VAL A 25 -8.39 2.83 -10.72
C VAL A 25 -9.53 2.32 -9.82
N VAL A 26 -10.23 3.20 -9.10
CA VAL A 26 -11.40 2.79 -8.30
C VAL A 26 -12.72 2.70 -9.08
N THR A 27 -12.76 3.27 -10.29
CA THR A 27 -13.93 3.16 -11.17
C THR A 27 -13.86 1.90 -12.03
N ASP A 28 -12.65 1.47 -12.37
CA ASP A 28 -12.37 0.35 -13.26
C ASP A 28 -11.17 -0.42 -12.75
N PHE A 29 -11.45 -1.51 -12.02
CA PHE A 29 -10.43 -2.31 -11.33
C PHE A 29 -9.52 -3.07 -12.28
N ALA A 30 -9.93 -3.31 -13.54
CA ALA A 30 -9.05 -3.91 -14.55
C ALA A 30 -7.81 -3.05 -14.82
N ARG A 31 -7.84 -1.75 -14.47
CA ARG A 31 -6.66 -0.87 -14.55
C ARG A 31 -5.54 -1.26 -13.60
N LEU A 32 -5.82 -2.07 -12.57
CA LEU A 32 -4.78 -2.64 -11.72
C LEU A 32 -3.83 -3.53 -12.51
N ASP A 33 -4.24 -4.12 -13.64
CA ASP A 33 -3.37 -4.90 -14.52
C ASP A 33 -2.23 -4.05 -15.08
N GLN A 34 -2.54 -2.81 -15.45
CA GLN A 34 -1.52 -1.88 -15.94
C GLN A 34 -0.67 -1.30 -14.81
N VAL A 35 -1.23 -1.14 -13.61
CA VAL A 35 -0.49 -0.67 -12.42
C VAL A 35 0.44 -1.77 -11.92
N GLU A 36 0.07 -3.03 -12.00
CA GLU A 36 0.91 -4.16 -11.57
C GLU A 36 2.23 -4.20 -12.32
N LEU A 37 2.24 -3.83 -13.61
CA LEU A 37 3.47 -3.71 -14.40
C LEU A 37 4.46 -2.68 -13.85
N TRP A 38 4.00 -1.73 -13.03
CA TRP A 38 4.88 -0.75 -12.38
C TRP A 38 5.60 -1.36 -11.18
N THR A 39 5.12 -2.47 -10.64
CA THR A 39 5.62 -3.04 -9.38
C THR A 39 7.02 -3.64 -9.51
N THR A 40 7.41 -4.01 -10.72
CA THR A 40 8.69 -4.66 -11.04
C THR A 40 9.65 -3.72 -11.78
N SER A 41 9.31 -2.45 -11.94
CA SER A 41 10.17 -1.48 -12.63
C SER A 41 11.48 -1.26 -11.87
N ASP A 42 12.60 -1.13 -12.59
CA ASP A 42 13.87 -0.71 -12.00
C ASP A 42 13.80 0.72 -11.41
N HIS A 43 12.88 1.53 -11.93
CA HIS A 43 12.70 2.91 -11.51
C HIS A 43 11.90 2.99 -10.20
N MET A 44 12.57 3.42 -9.12
CA MET A 44 11.99 3.49 -7.77
C MET A 44 10.68 4.30 -7.73
N TRP A 45 10.59 5.44 -8.44
CA TRP A 45 9.40 6.27 -8.40
C TRP A 45 8.21 5.62 -9.12
N THR A 46 8.47 4.79 -10.13
CA THR A 46 7.45 3.96 -10.77
C THR A 46 6.91 2.90 -9.80
N ARG A 47 7.81 2.20 -9.09
CA ARG A 47 7.41 1.25 -8.04
C ARG A 47 6.60 1.91 -6.92
N ARG A 48 7.02 3.10 -6.48
CA ARG A 48 6.29 3.91 -5.49
C ARG A 48 4.89 4.27 -6.00
N ALA A 49 4.77 4.73 -7.23
CA ALA A 49 3.51 5.12 -7.84
C ALA A 49 2.48 3.98 -7.84
N ALA A 50 2.91 2.72 -7.94
CA ALA A 50 2.03 1.55 -7.87
C ALA A 50 1.24 1.47 -6.54
N LEU A 51 1.89 1.80 -5.42
CA LEU A 51 1.20 1.85 -4.11
C LEU A 51 0.45 3.16 -3.90
N VAL A 52 0.99 4.29 -4.36
CA VAL A 52 0.37 5.59 -4.11
C VAL A 52 -0.93 5.75 -4.88
N ILE A 53 -0.98 5.38 -6.16
CA ILE A 53 -2.20 5.45 -6.98
C ILE A 53 -3.34 4.58 -6.42
N THR A 54 -3.02 3.58 -5.60
CA THR A 54 -3.99 2.64 -5.02
C THR A 54 -4.37 2.96 -3.57
N LEU A 55 -3.92 4.09 -3.00
CA LEU A 55 -4.36 4.55 -1.67
C LEU A 55 -5.89 4.70 -1.50
N PRO A 56 -6.69 5.05 -2.53
CA PRO A 56 -8.15 5.08 -2.39
C PRO A 56 -8.76 3.74 -1.93
N PHE A 57 -8.15 2.60 -2.28
CA PHE A 57 -8.62 1.27 -1.89
C PHE A 57 -8.53 1.04 -0.37
N THR A 58 -7.81 1.89 0.38
CA THR A 58 -7.72 1.77 1.84
C THR A 58 -8.85 2.51 2.57
N LYS A 59 -9.74 3.21 1.85
CA LYS A 59 -10.66 4.21 2.45
C LYS A 59 -12.06 3.67 2.72
N SER A 60 -12.53 2.69 1.95
CA SER A 60 -13.88 2.14 2.08
C SER A 60 -14.02 1.35 3.39
N ARG A 61 -15.09 1.62 4.14
CA ARG A 61 -15.41 0.87 5.37
C ARG A 61 -16.06 -0.49 5.05
N ASN A 62 -16.96 -0.50 4.07
CA ASN A 62 -17.71 -1.68 3.64
C ASN A 62 -17.26 -2.04 2.22
N ALA A 63 -16.04 -2.56 2.10
CA ALA A 63 -15.49 -2.96 0.81
C ALA A 63 -16.31 -4.10 0.19
N LYS A 64 -16.67 -3.94 -1.08
CA LYS A 64 -17.35 -4.98 -1.87
C LYS A 64 -16.35 -6.10 -2.23
N PRO A 65 -16.82 -7.30 -2.63
CA PRO A 65 -15.94 -8.42 -2.98
C PRO A 65 -14.81 -8.06 -3.96
N ASP A 66 -15.10 -7.31 -5.01
CA ASP A 66 -14.08 -6.89 -5.98
C ASP A 66 -13.03 -5.96 -5.36
N GLU A 67 -13.43 -5.10 -4.42
CA GLU A 67 -12.50 -4.17 -3.76
C GLU A 67 -11.64 -4.93 -2.75
N LEU A 68 -12.20 -5.96 -2.10
CA LEU A 68 -11.44 -6.88 -1.26
C LEU A 68 -10.38 -7.62 -2.09
N HIS A 69 -10.73 -8.16 -3.26
CA HIS A 69 -9.76 -8.77 -4.17
C HIS A 69 -8.65 -7.79 -4.59
N ALA A 70 -9.02 -6.54 -4.93
CA ALA A 70 -8.05 -5.50 -5.24
C ALA A 70 -7.11 -5.23 -4.05
N ARG A 71 -7.64 -5.15 -2.81
CA ARG A 71 -6.82 -4.97 -1.60
C ARG A 71 -5.84 -6.12 -1.39
N GLU A 72 -6.27 -7.37 -1.55
CA GLU A 72 -5.37 -8.52 -1.40
C GLU A 72 -4.25 -8.49 -2.45
N ARG A 73 -4.57 -8.14 -3.70
CA ARG A 73 -3.58 -7.97 -4.75
C ARG A 73 -2.55 -6.89 -4.38
N ILE A 74 -3.01 -5.72 -3.93
CA ILE A 74 -2.14 -4.60 -3.55
C ILE A 74 -1.29 -4.95 -2.30
N LEU A 75 -1.85 -5.69 -1.34
CA LEU A 75 -1.10 -6.23 -0.21
C LEU A 75 -0.01 -7.20 -0.66
N GLY A 76 -0.26 -8.01 -1.68
CA GLY A 76 0.76 -8.83 -2.33
C GLY A 76 1.91 -7.99 -2.89
N TRP A 77 1.62 -6.85 -3.53
CA TRP A 77 2.67 -5.92 -3.99
C TRP A 77 3.46 -5.33 -2.82
N ALA A 78 2.76 -4.90 -1.76
CA ALA A 78 3.39 -4.36 -0.56
C ALA A 78 4.27 -5.41 0.15
N ALA A 79 3.86 -6.68 0.17
CA ALA A 79 4.64 -7.80 0.69
C ALA A 79 5.94 -7.99 -0.12
N GLY A 80 5.87 -7.87 -1.44
CA GLY A 80 7.07 -7.89 -2.31
C GLY A 80 8.07 -6.77 -2.03
N TYR A 81 7.63 -5.68 -1.40
CA TYR A 81 8.45 -4.50 -1.10
C TYR A 81 9.00 -4.44 0.31
N VAL A 82 8.65 -5.36 1.22
CA VAL A 82 9.06 -5.23 2.63
C VAL A 82 10.58 -5.23 2.82
N ASP A 83 11.32 -5.86 1.92
CA ASP A 83 12.79 -5.88 1.91
C ASP A 83 13.43 -4.84 0.96
N ASP A 84 12.64 -4.03 0.24
CA ASP A 84 13.19 -3.04 -0.70
C ASP A 84 14.09 -2.04 0.06
N PRO A 85 15.38 -1.87 -0.31
CA PRO A 85 16.30 -1.01 0.40
C PRO A 85 15.94 0.49 0.27
N ALA A 86 15.14 0.86 -0.72
CA ALA A 86 14.76 2.23 -0.98
C ALA A 86 13.80 2.77 0.10
N TRP A 87 14.27 3.79 0.81
CA TRP A 87 13.51 4.42 1.90
C TRP A 87 12.13 4.93 1.47
N PHE A 88 12.01 5.47 0.26
CA PHE A 88 10.72 5.94 -0.27
C PHE A 88 9.74 4.82 -0.60
N ILE A 89 10.20 3.60 -0.90
CA ILE A 89 9.33 2.43 -1.06
C ILE A 89 8.81 1.97 0.29
N GLN A 90 9.70 1.85 1.29
CA GLN A 90 9.33 1.51 2.67
C GLN A 90 8.30 2.48 3.25
N LYS A 91 8.42 3.77 2.94
CA LYS A 91 7.40 4.78 3.28
C LYS A 91 6.05 4.57 2.60
N ALA A 92 6.04 4.13 1.34
CA ALA A 92 4.80 3.87 0.62
C ALA A 92 4.07 2.65 1.21
N VAL A 93 4.80 1.56 1.48
CA VAL A 93 4.27 0.37 2.18
C VAL A 93 3.66 0.76 3.52
N ALA A 94 4.44 1.46 4.36
CA ALA A 94 3.98 1.87 5.67
C ALA A 94 2.75 2.78 5.62
N TRP A 95 2.70 3.72 4.67
CA TRP A 95 1.54 4.59 4.49
C TRP A 95 0.30 3.79 4.09
N TRP A 96 0.41 2.92 3.09
CA TRP A 96 -0.73 2.13 2.61
C TRP A 96 -1.34 1.28 3.74
N LEU A 97 -0.50 0.56 4.49
CA LEU A 97 -0.91 -0.24 5.64
C LEU A 97 -1.55 0.62 6.75
N ARG A 98 -0.91 1.73 7.12
CA ARG A 98 -1.41 2.67 8.14
C ARG A 98 -2.79 3.22 7.79
N ASP A 99 -3.03 3.53 6.52
CA ASP A 99 -4.31 4.06 6.10
C ASP A 99 -5.38 2.96 6.01
N LEU A 100 -5.02 1.74 5.61
CA LEU A 100 -5.92 0.59 5.68
C LEU A 100 -6.31 0.26 7.11
N SER A 101 -5.39 0.38 8.07
CA SER A 101 -5.63 -0.01 9.47
C SER A 101 -6.78 0.76 10.14
N LYS A 102 -7.12 1.94 9.62
CA LYS A 102 -8.27 2.77 10.07
C LYS A 102 -9.63 2.22 9.65
N ARG A 103 -9.65 1.29 8.70
CA ARG A 103 -10.86 0.70 8.10
C ARG A 103 -10.89 -0.81 8.27
N ASP A 104 -9.73 -1.44 8.18
CA ASP A 104 -9.55 -2.88 8.29
C ASP A 104 -8.30 -3.21 9.14
N PRO A 105 -8.39 -3.05 10.48
CA PRO A 105 -7.26 -3.28 11.36
C PRO A 105 -6.82 -4.74 11.39
N GLU A 106 -7.74 -5.71 11.26
CA GLU A 106 -7.40 -7.13 11.30
C GLU A 106 -6.54 -7.54 10.11
N ARG A 107 -6.87 -7.06 8.90
CA ARG A 107 -6.04 -7.35 7.72
C ARG A 107 -4.63 -6.78 7.85
N VAL A 108 -4.48 -5.60 8.46
CA VAL A 108 -3.16 -5.03 8.72
C VAL A 108 -2.42 -5.79 9.83
N ARG A 109 -3.11 -6.27 10.86
CA ARG A 109 -2.49 -7.16 11.87
C ARG A 109 -1.99 -8.45 11.23
N ALA A 110 -2.77 -9.08 10.37
CA ALA A 110 -2.36 -10.28 9.65
C ALA A 110 -1.11 -10.02 8.80
N PHE A 111 -1.10 -8.93 8.02
CA PHE A 111 0.08 -8.54 7.24
C PHE A 111 1.32 -8.32 8.12
N LEU A 112 1.18 -7.61 9.25
CA LEU A 112 2.30 -7.34 10.16
C LEU A 112 2.77 -8.59 10.91
N ALA A 113 1.88 -9.54 11.19
CA ALA A 113 2.26 -10.82 11.78
C ALA A 113 3.08 -11.66 10.79
N GLU A 114 2.74 -11.63 9.51
CA GLU A 114 3.41 -12.42 8.47
C GLU A 114 4.71 -11.78 7.96
N TYR A 115 4.69 -10.46 7.70
CA TYR A 115 5.80 -9.76 7.04
C TYR A 115 6.51 -8.73 7.92
N GLY A 116 5.97 -8.40 9.09
CA GLY A 116 6.43 -7.27 9.90
C GLY A 116 7.87 -7.40 10.42
N ASP A 117 8.40 -8.61 10.56
CA ASP A 117 9.79 -8.85 10.99
C ASP A 117 10.82 -8.54 9.88
N ARG A 118 10.39 -8.56 8.62
CA ARG A 118 11.22 -8.18 7.46
C ARG A 118 11.23 -6.67 7.21
N MET A 119 10.18 -5.97 7.63
CA MET A 119 10.05 -4.54 7.44
C MET A 119 11.12 -3.76 8.22
N LYS A 120 11.52 -2.59 7.69
CA LYS A 120 12.33 -1.63 8.46
C LYS A 120 11.58 -1.22 9.75
N PRO A 121 12.27 -1.08 10.91
CA PRO A 121 11.61 -0.78 12.18
C PRO A 121 10.70 0.46 12.14
N PHE A 122 11.11 1.53 11.45
CA PHE A 122 10.28 2.73 11.30
C PHE A 122 9.01 2.47 10.49
N ALA A 123 9.11 1.64 9.44
CA ALA A 123 8.00 1.32 8.56
C ALA A 123 6.98 0.45 9.28
N ARG A 124 7.43 -0.56 10.03
CA ARG A 124 6.59 -1.41 10.89
C ARG A 124 5.84 -0.56 11.93
N LYS A 125 6.57 0.33 12.63
CA LYS A 125 5.98 1.24 13.62
C LYS A 125 4.90 2.13 13.01
N GLU A 126 5.17 2.70 11.83
CA GLU A 126 4.23 3.60 11.16
C GLU A 126 3.00 2.85 10.61
N ALA A 127 3.19 1.64 10.04
CA ALA A 127 2.11 0.78 9.58
C ALA A 127 1.13 0.41 10.72
N GLY A 128 1.67 0.13 11.91
CA GLY A 128 0.89 -0.23 13.10
C GLY A 128 0.35 0.95 13.90
N LYS A 129 0.53 2.20 13.46
CA LYS A 129 0.28 3.41 14.27
C LYS A 129 -1.12 3.51 14.90
N TYR A 130 -2.14 2.99 14.23
CA TYR A 130 -3.54 3.04 14.70
C TYR A 130 -4.07 1.70 15.20
N LEU A 131 -3.21 0.68 15.31
CA LEU A 131 -3.60 -0.59 15.88
C LEU A 131 -3.49 -0.48 17.40
N SER A 132 -4.62 -0.60 18.10
CA SER A 132 -4.60 -0.75 19.55
C SER A 132 -3.86 -2.03 19.91
N PRO A 133 -3.09 -2.05 21.02
CA PRO A 133 -2.53 -3.29 21.57
C PRO A 133 -3.67 -4.29 21.77
N VAL A 134 -3.47 -5.53 21.34
CA VAL A 134 -4.38 -6.61 21.72
C VAL A 134 -4.16 -6.83 23.21
N ILE A 135 -5.10 -6.39 24.05
CA ILE A 135 -5.12 -6.80 25.45
C ILE A 135 -5.44 -8.29 25.42
N ALA A 136 -4.45 -9.13 25.65
CA ALA A 136 -4.69 -10.53 25.91
C ALA A 136 -5.50 -10.60 27.20
N VAL A 137 -6.79 -10.92 27.10
CA VAL A 137 -7.57 -11.35 28.26
C VAL A 137 -6.98 -12.70 28.64
N THR A 138 -6.20 -12.71 29.72
CA THR A 138 -5.81 -13.96 30.39
C THR A 138 -7.09 -14.62 30.86
N ALA A 139 -7.43 -15.76 30.28
CA ALA A 139 -8.45 -16.64 30.83
C ALA A 139 -7.84 -17.27 32.11
N ASP A 140 -8.48 -17.01 33.25
CA ASP A 140 -8.22 -17.66 34.53
C ASP A 140 -8.59 -19.16 34.49
#